data_AF-A0A5N5EQE2-F1
#
_entry.id   AF-A0A5N5EQE2-F1
#
_cell.length_a   1.000
_cell.length_b   1.000
_cell.length_c   1.000
_cell.angle_alpha   90.00
_cell.angle_beta   90.00
_cell.angle_gamma   90.00
#
_symmetry.space_group_name_H-M   'P 1'
#
loop_
_entity.id
_entity.type
_entity.pdbx_description
1 polymer ?
#
loop_
_entity_poly.entity_id
_entity_poly.type
_entity_poly.pdbx_seq_one_letter_code
_entity_poly.pdbx_strand_id
1 'polypeptide(L)' 'MRASRPEPDCPIEVALAAVSGRWTTLELRERGLLSVERRRGLPVRTRCTLTGGGRALRPLLIELYATGEALLAQAHCTES' A
#
# COMPACT_ATOMS: atom_id res chain seq x y z
N MET A 1 18.34 4.80 -6.78
CA MET A 1 17.72 5.64 -5.74
C MET A 1 17.69 4.82 -4.45
N ARG A 2 18.56 5.13 -3.46
CA ARG A 2 18.56 4.45 -2.16
C ARG A 2 17.49 5.13 -1.31
N ALA A 3 16.54 4.37 -0.77
CA ALA A 3 15.75 4.89 0.33
C ALA A 3 16.71 5.11 1.50
N SER A 4 16.84 6.35 1.95
CA SER A 4 17.47 6.65 3.23
C SER A 4 16.75 5.83 4.32
N ARG A 5 17.51 5.34 5.30
CA ARG A 5 16.91 4.64 6.44
C ARG A 5 16.03 5.66 7.17
N PRO A 6 14.74 5.38 7.41
CA PRO A 6 13.85 6.32 8.07
C PRO A 6 14.38 6.66 9.46
N GLU A 7 14.31 7.93 9.82
CA GLU A 7 14.61 8.40 11.17
C GLU A 7 13.53 7.88 12.12
N PRO A 8 13.90 7.16 13.20
CA PRO A 8 12.93 6.43 14.02
C PRO A 8 11.96 7.34 14.77
N ASP A 9 12.32 8.61 14.96
CA ASP A 9 11.51 9.61 15.66
C ASP A 9 10.56 10.39 14.75
N CYS A 10 10.62 10.18 13.43
CA CYS A 10 9.69 10.79 12.47
C CYS A 10 8.59 9.78 12.09
N PRO A 11 7.34 9.94 12.59
CA PRO A 11 6.26 8.97 12.35
C PRO A 11 5.93 8.81 10.85
N ILE A 12 6.09 9.89 10.07
CA ILE A 12 5.82 9.88 8.64
C ILE A 12 6.87 9.05 7.90
N GLU A 13 8.16 9.15 8.25
CA GLU A 13 9.19 8.34 7.59
C GLU A 13 9.03 6.85 7.92
N VAL A 14 8.71 6.50 9.16
CA VAL A 14 8.42 5.11 9.56
C VAL A 14 7.21 4.57 8.80
N ALA A 15 6.13 5.36 8.71
CA ALA A 15 4.93 4.98 7.98
C ALA A 15 5.22 4.81 6.48
N LEU A 16 5.89 5.77 5.85
CA LEU A 16 6.26 5.73 4.44
C LEU A 16 7.22 4.58 4.13
N ALA A 17 8.20 4.30 4.99
CA ALA A 17 9.07 3.14 4.82
C ALA A 17 8.29 1.82 4.89
N ALA A 18 7.26 1.75 5.72
CA ALA A 18 6.39 0.58 5.76
C ALA A 18 5.60 0.44 4.45
N VAL A 19 4.95 1.51 3.96
CA VAL A 19 3.99 1.44 2.83
C VAL A 19 4.57 1.67 1.43
N SER A 20 5.75 2.25 1.29
CA SER A 20 6.39 2.57 -0.01
C SER A 20 7.09 1.38 -0.68
N GLY A 21 7.15 0.23 0.00
CA GLY A 21 7.73 -0.99 -0.54
C GLY A 21 6.90 -1.58 -1.68
N ARG A 22 7.55 -2.29 -2.61
CA ARG A 22 6.85 -3.14 -3.58
C ARG A 22 6.31 -4.38 -2.86
N TRP A 23 5.08 -4.31 -2.39
CA TRP A 23 4.44 -5.45 -1.74
C TRP A 23 3.90 -6.44 -2.77
N THR A 24 4.30 -7.70 -2.62
CA THR A 24 3.72 -8.83 -3.34
C THR A 24 2.39 -9.25 -2.70
N THR A 25 1.58 -9.98 -3.48
CA THR A 25 0.34 -10.59 -2.97
C THR A 25 0.59 -11.56 -1.80
N LEU A 26 1.78 -12.17 -1.76
CA LEU A 26 2.21 -13.05 -0.68
C LEU A 26 2.46 -12.27 0.62
N GLU A 27 3.21 -11.18 0.55
CA GLU A 27 3.50 -10.33 1.73
C GLU A 27 2.22 -9.69 2.28
N LEU A 28 1.31 -9.26 1.42
CA LEU A 28 -0.01 -8.76 1.83
C LEU A 28 -0.82 -9.83 2.57
N ARG A 29 -0.69 -11.09 2.17
CA ARG A 29 -1.32 -12.22 2.86
C ARG A 29 -0.67 -12.50 4.20
N GLU A 30 0.65 -12.51 4.26
CA GLU A 30 1.42 -12.76 5.49
C GLU A 30 1.19 -11.66 6.54
N ARG A 31 1.02 -10.41 6.10
CA ARG A 31 0.62 -9.27 6.95
C ARG A 31 -0.87 -9.31 7.35
N GLY A 32 -1.62 -10.30 6.88
CA GLY A 32 -3.03 -10.46 7.20
C GLY A 32 -3.94 -9.37 6.62
N LEU A 33 -3.53 -8.70 5.54
CA LEU A 33 -4.33 -7.67 4.84
C LEU A 33 -5.20 -8.27 3.73
N LEU A 34 -4.73 -9.37 3.14
CA LEU A 34 -5.38 -10.04 2.01
C LEU A 34 -5.53 -11.55 2.27
N SER A 35 -6.68 -12.11 1.95
CA SER A 35 -6.88 -13.55 1.79
C SER A 35 -6.92 -13.92 0.32
N VAL A 36 -6.13 -14.93 -0.06
CA VAL A 36 -5.99 -15.41 -1.44
C VAL A 36 -6.48 -16.84 -1.52
N GLU A 37 -7.57 -17.05 -2.25
CA GLU A 37 -8.14 -18.37 -2.50
C GLU A 37 -7.91 -18.77 -3.97
N ARG A 38 -7.26 -19.92 -4.19
CA ARG A 38 -7.16 -20.53 -5.51
C ARG A 38 -8.34 -21.47 -5.71
N ARG A 39 -9.34 -21.05 -6.49
CA ARG A 39 -10.47 -21.92 -6.84
C ARG A 39 -9.96 -23.00 -7.79
N ARG A 40 -10.09 -24.26 -7.35
CA ARG A 40 -9.78 -25.45 -8.16
C ARG A 40 -10.90 -25.63 -9.20
N GLY A 41 -10.52 -25.87 -10.45
CA GLY A 41 -11.44 -25.99 -11.59
C GLY A 41 -10.80 -25.52 -12.89
N LEU A 42 -11.47 -25.76 -14.01
CA LEU A 42 -11.07 -25.23 -15.31
C LEU A 42 -12.04 -24.08 -15.70
N PRO A 43 -11.56 -22.84 -15.88
CA PRO A 43 -10.20 -22.33 -15.67
C PRO A 43 -9.86 -22.08 -14.19
N VAL A 44 -8.58 -22.21 -13.81
CA VAL A 44 -8.11 -21.86 -12.47
C VAL A 44 -8.25 -20.35 -12.26
N ARG A 45 -8.96 -19.95 -11.21
CA ARG A 45 -9.16 -18.55 -10.85
C ARG A 45 -8.59 -18.28 -9.46
N THR A 46 -7.88 -17.17 -9.33
CA THR A 46 -7.42 -16.66 -8.04
C THR A 46 -8.38 -15.57 -7.58
N ARG A 47 -8.97 -15.77 -6.41
CA ARG A 47 -9.81 -14.77 -5.76
C ARG A 47 -9.03 -14.12 -4.63
N CYS A 48 -8.91 -12.79 -4.68
CA CYS A 48 -8.29 -11.98 -3.65
C CYS A 48 -9.38 -11.22 -2.90
N THR A 49 -9.39 -11.30 -1.57
CA THR A 49 -10.38 -10.61 -0.71
C THR A 49 -9.68 -9.93 0.45
N LEU A 50 -10.09 -8.72 0.80
CA LEU A 50 -9.55 -8.06 2.00
C LEU A 50 -9.99 -8.79 3.27
N THR A 51 -9.09 -8.87 4.24
CA THR A 51 -9.39 -9.32 5.59
C THR A 51 -10.04 -8.18 6.41
N GLY A 52 -10.30 -8.41 7.70
CA GLY A 52 -10.67 -7.33 8.63
C GLY A 52 -9.58 -6.25 8.71
N GLY A 53 -8.31 -6.66 8.83
CA GLY A 53 -7.17 -5.73 8.86
C GLY A 53 -7.03 -4.91 7.57
N GLY A 54 -7.18 -5.56 6.40
CA GLY A 54 -7.17 -4.87 5.11
C GLY A 54 -8.31 -3.86 4.96
N ARG A 55 -9.50 -4.19 5.46
CA ARG A 55 -10.64 -3.25 5.48
C ARG A 55 -10.41 -2.08 6.43
N ALA A 56 -9.82 -2.31 7.60
CA ALA A 56 -9.50 -1.27 8.56
C ALA A 56 -8.43 -0.29 8.04
N LEU A 57 -7.45 -0.80 7.28
CA LEU A 57 -6.37 0.01 6.70
C LEU A 57 -6.83 0.81 5.45
N ARG A 58 -7.84 0.33 4.73
CA ARG A 58 -8.29 0.91 3.45
C ARG A 58 -8.56 2.42 3.48
N PRO A 59 -9.28 3.00 4.45
CA PRO A 59 -9.56 4.43 4.47
C PRO A 59 -8.28 5.28 4.56
N LEU A 60 -7.32 4.85 5.38
CA LEU A 60 -6.05 5.54 5.56
C LEU A 60 -5.20 5.53 4.28
N LEU A 61 -5.16 4.40 3.55
CA LEU A 61 -4.45 4.32 2.28
C LEU A 61 -5.10 5.17 1.19
N ILE A 62 -6.44 5.28 1.19
CA ILE A 62 -7.16 6.16 0.25
C ILE A 62 -6.76 7.62 0.50
N GLU A 63 -6.74 8.05 1.76
CA GLU A 63 -6.41 9.43 2.11
C GLU A 63 -4.94 9.77 1.80
N LEU A 64 -4.02 8.87 2.13
CA LEU A 64 -2.60 9.03 1.77
C LEU A 64 -2.41 9.14 0.26
N TYR A 65 -3.11 8.31 -0.52
CA TYR A 65 -3.05 8.37 -1.98
C TYR A 65 -3.60 9.71 -2.51
N ALA A 66 -4.77 10.14 -2.04
CA ALA A 66 -5.37 11.42 -2.45
C ALA A 66 -4.47 12.61 -2.08
N THR A 67 -3.88 12.59 -0.89
CA THR A 67 -2.92 13.61 -0.45
C THR A 67 -1.69 13.63 -1.36
N GLY A 68 -1.15 12.46 -1.69
CA GLY A 68 -0.02 12.32 -2.61
C GLY A 68 -0.31 12.92 -3.99
N GLU A 69 -1.46 12.59 -4.58
CA GLU A 69 -1.90 13.16 -5.86
C GLU A 69 -2.00 14.70 -5.79
N ALA A 70 -2.55 15.24 -4.71
CA ALA A 70 -2.68 16.69 -4.54
C ALA A 70 -1.31 17.39 -4.43
N LEU A 71 -0.35 16.79 -3.74
CA LEU A 71 1.02 17.31 -3.62
C LEU A 71 1.77 17.25 -4.96
N LEU A 72 1.63 16.14 -5.70
CA LEU A 72 2.23 16.01 -7.03
C LEU A 72 1.66 17.06 -8.00
N ALA A 73 0.35 17.29 -7.97
CA ALA A 73 -0.28 18.32 -8.79
C ALA A 73 0.26 19.73 -8.48
N GLN A 74 0.46 20.06 -7.20
CA GLN A 74 1.05 21.35 -6.79
C GLN A 74 2.50 21.52 -7.29
N ALA A 75 3.30 20.46 -7.25
CA ALA A 75 4.68 20.49 -7.73
C ALA A 75 4.74 20.81 -9.23
N HIS A 76 3.89 20.16 -10.04
CA HIS A 76 3.82 20.40 -11.48
C HIS A 76 3.33 21.82 -11.85
N CYS A 77 2.48 22.44 -11.03
CA CYS A 77 2.11 23.85 -11.19
C CYS A 77 3.21 24.84 -10.79
N THR A 78 4.18 24.43 -9.97
CA THR A 78 5.30 25.28 -9.53
C THR A 78 6.46 25.25 -10.52
N GLU A 79 6.54 24.20 -11.34
CA GLU A 79 7.54 24.02 -12.41
C GLU A 79 7.11 24.58 -13.78
N SER A 80 5.84 25.01 -13.93
CA SER A 80 5.28 25.62 -15.15
C SER A 80 5.06 27.13 -14.98
#